data_AF-A0A7Y1TTP5-F1
#
_entry.id   AF-A0A7Y1TTP5-F1
#
_cell.length_a   1.000
_cell.length_b   1.000
_cell.length_c   1.000
_cell.angle_alpha   90.00
_cell.angle_beta   90.00
_cell.angle_gamma   90.00
#
_symmetry.space_group_name_H-M   'P 1'
#
loop_
_entity.id
_entity.type
_entity.pdbx_description
1 polymer ?
#
loop_
_entity_poly.entity_id
_entity_poly.type
_entity_poly.pdbx_seq_one_letter_code
_entity_poly.pdbx_strand_id
1 'polypeptide(L)'
;MRSRLALVLVAALAVSACGDVLDELTATTTSQPAGATTAATLAQPAGGETATIVRVLDGDSLEAEVDGNDVEVRLLGINTPEGWECHGDAAKEAFVGLLADTEVTLVADPAVDQDQFDRLLRYVYLDGTNLNAEMVRRGHA
;
A
#
# COMPACT_ATOMS: atom_id res chain seq x y z
N MET A 1 -1.77 -45.79 -44.65
CA MET A 1 -0.50 -46.15 -44.00
C MET A 1 -0.70 -46.06 -42.50
N ARG A 2 -0.43 -47.17 -41.80
CA ARG A 2 -0.55 -47.32 -40.35
C ARG A 2 0.68 -46.69 -39.71
N SER A 3 0.49 -45.80 -38.73
CA SER A 3 1.50 -45.63 -37.68
C SER A 3 0.77 -45.62 -36.35
N ARG A 4 0.74 -46.80 -35.73
CA ARG A 4 0.60 -46.95 -34.28
C ARG A 4 2.03 -47.13 -33.78
N LEU A 5 2.50 -46.24 -32.93
CA LEU A 5 3.51 -46.60 -31.94
C LEU A 5 3.24 -45.79 -30.66
N ALA A 6 2.67 -46.49 -29.69
CA ALA A 6 2.64 -46.09 -28.29
C ALA A 6 4.02 -46.40 -27.67
N LEU A 7 4.55 -45.55 -26.79
CA LEU A 7 5.32 -46.05 -25.64
C LEU A 7 5.55 -44.99 -24.54
N VAL A 8 4.88 -45.24 -23.42
CA VAL A 8 5.35 -45.16 -22.02
C VAL A 8 5.59 -43.78 -21.40
N LEU A 9 4.55 -43.37 -20.66
CA LEU A 9 4.64 -42.63 -19.40
C LEU A 9 5.50 -43.43 -18.40
N VAL A 10 6.56 -42.83 -17.85
CA VAL A 10 7.12 -43.25 -16.56
C VAL A 10 6.95 -42.10 -15.59
N ALA A 11 5.91 -42.21 -14.77
CA ALA A 11 5.82 -41.51 -13.50
C ALA A 11 6.60 -42.33 -12.46
N ALA A 12 7.53 -41.68 -11.75
CA ALA A 12 7.90 -41.96 -10.35
C ALA A 12 9.13 -41.14 -9.97
N LEU A 13 8.95 -40.09 -9.16
CA LEU A 13 9.94 -39.77 -8.14
C LEU A 13 9.22 -39.67 -6.80
N ALA A 14 9.76 -40.43 -5.86
CA ALA A 14 9.13 -40.89 -4.65
C ALA A 14 8.79 -39.77 -3.66
N VAL A 15 7.61 -39.89 -3.07
CA VAL A 15 7.26 -39.32 -1.77
C VAL A 15 7.95 -40.17 -0.72
N SER A 16 8.83 -39.60 0.11
CA SER A 16 9.08 -40.09 1.48
C SER A 16 9.92 -39.10 2.28
N ALA A 17 9.27 -38.46 3.24
CA ALA A 17 9.77 -38.35 4.62
C ALA A 17 8.66 -37.73 5.49
N CYS A 18 7.76 -38.57 5.98
CA CYS A 18 7.11 -38.31 7.26
C CYS A 18 8.13 -38.65 8.34
N GLY A 19 8.54 -37.66 9.12
CA GLY A 19 9.30 -37.83 10.35
C GLY A 19 8.69 -36.91 11.38
N ASP A 20 7.75 -37.46 12.16
CA ASP A 20 7.17 -36.83 13.34
C ASP A 20 8.26 -36.54 14.38
N VAL A 21 8.32 -35.28 14.81
CA VAL A 21 8.81 -34.91 16.14
C VAL A 21 7.80 -33.95 16.76
N LEU A 22 6.88 -34.54 17.52
CA LEU A 22 6.11 -33.85 18.54
C LEU A 22 7.05 -33.62 19.72
N ASP A 23 7.50 -32.39 19.92
CA ASP A 23 8.16 -32.00 21.18
C ASP A 23 7.27 -30.95 21.88
N GLU A 24 6.83 -31.37 23.07
CA GLU A 24 5.89 -30.70 23.95
C GLU A 24 6.60 -29.56 24.66
N LEU A 25 6.47 -28.33 24.13
CA LEU A 25 6.81 -27.13 24.89
C LEU A 25 5.54 -26.56 25.49
N THR A 26 5.32 -26.92 26.74
CA THR A 26 4.41 -26.28 27.68
C THR A 26 4.66 -24.77 27.70
N ALA A 27 3.89 -24.01 26.91
CA ALA A 27 3.86 -22.56 27.00
C ALA A 27 3.04 -22.18 28.23
N THR A 28 3.75 -21.92 29.34
CA THR A 28 3.19 -21.27 30.52
C THR A 28 2.54 -19.95 30.09
N THR A 29 1.21 -19.89 30.16
CA THR A 29 0.43 -18.67 30.00
C THR A 29 0.77 -17.71 31.14
N THR A 30 1.76 -16.85 30.92
CA THR A 30 1.95 -15.64 31.72
C THR A 30 0.95 -14.61 31.19
N SER A 31 -0.18 -14.48 31.88
CA SER A 31 -1.14 -13.39 31.67
C SER A 31 -0.45 -12.07 32.03
N GLN A 32 0.07 -11.39 31.02
CA GLN A 32 0.53 -10.01 31.13
C GLN A 32 -0.70 -9.12 31.33
N PRO A 33 -0.74 -8.26 32.37
CA PRO A 33 -1.87 -7.36 32.54
C PRO A 33 -1.92 -6.43 31.34
N ALA A 34 -3.08 -6.37 30.69
CA ALA A 34 -3.40 -5.42 29.65
C ALA A 34 -3.32 -4.00 30.24
N GLY A 35 -2.14 -3.41 30.18
CA GLY A 35 -1.96 -1.98 30.38
C GLY A 35 -2.84 -1.27 29.36
N ALA A 36 -3.68 -0.36 29.85
CA ALA A 36 -4.55 0.45 29.02
C ALA A 36 -3.71 1.16 27.95
N THR A 37 -3.87 0.73 26.69
CA THR A 37 -3.38 1.45 25.53
C THR A 37 -4.19 2.74 25.46
N THR A 38 -3.66 3.83 26.03
CA THR A 38 -4.06 5.15 25.56
C THR A 38 -3.64 5.20 24.10
N ALA A 39 -4.62 5.16 23.19
CA ALA A 39 -4.39 5.34 21.78
C ALA A 39 -3.61 6.65 21.62
N ALA A 40 -2.33 6.56 21.28
CA ALA A 40 -1.55 7.72 20.91
C ALA A 40 -2.15 8.21 19.60
N THR A 41 -2.95 9.26 19.66
CA THR A 41 -3.37 10.02 18.48
C THR A 41 -2.08 10.39 17.74
N LEU A 42 -1.89 9.81 16.54
CA LEU A 42 -0.78 10.19 15.68
C LEU A 42 -0.93 11.68 15.39
N ALA A 43 0.05 12.47 15.81
CA ALA A 43 0.00 13.90 15.62
C ALA A 43 0.12 14.21 14.11
N GLN A 44 -0.89 14.85 13.56
CA GLN A 44 -0.86 15.41 12.22
C GLN A 44 0.38 16.34 12.08
N PRO A 45 1.19 16.23 11.02
CA PRO A 45 2.28 17.17 10.77
C PRO A 45 1.75 18.61 10.72
N ALA A 46 2.45 19.53 11.39
CA ALA A 46 2.12 20.94 11.36
C ALA A 46 2.48 21.56 10.00
N GLY A 47 1.60 22.40 9.46
CA GLY A 47 1.87 23.19 8.25
C GLY A 47 1.43 22.56 6.92
N GLY A 48 0.50 21.60 6.95
CA GLY A 48 -0.17 21.12 5.74
C GLY A 48 -1.45 21.90 5.39
N GLU A 49 -1.84 21.82 4.13
CA GLU A 49 -3.10 22.35 3.60
C GLU A 49 -4.17 21.25 3.60
N THR A 50 -5.40 21.60 3.98
CA THR A 50 -6.54 20.68 3.89
C THR A 50 -6.99 20.59 2.44
N ALA A 51 -7.25 19.38 1.97
CA ALA A 51 -7.72 19.12 0.61
C ALA A 51 -8.85 18.09 0.61
N THR A 52 -9.82 18.29 -0.28
CA THR A 52 -10.87 17.28 -0.51
C THR A 52 -10.51 16.45 -1.74
N ILE A 53 -10.39 15.14 -1.60
CA ILE A 53 -10.13 14.23 -2.70
C ILE A 53 -11.29 14.25 -3.69
N VAL A 54 -10.97 14.56 -4.95
CA VAL A 54 -11.90 14.49 -6.08
C VAL A 54 -11.89 13.08 -6.66
N ARG A 55 -10.69 12.54 -6.95
CA ARG A 55 -10.50 11.17 -7.44
C ARG A 55 -9.04 10.71 -7.34
N VAL A 56 -8.85 9.40 -7.34
CA VAL A 56 -7.52 8.77 -7.49
C VAL A 56 -7.25 8.48 -8.98
N LEU A 57 -6.09 8.91 -9.47
CA LEU A 57 -5.68 8.74 -10.86
C LEU A 57 -4.98 7.37 -11.04
N ASP A 58 -3.98 7.08 -10.20
CA ASP A 58 -3.19 5.84 -10.14
C ASP A 58 -2.72 5.54 -8.70
N GLY A 59 -1.69 4.70 -8.50
CA GLY A 59 -1.21 4.32 -7.16
C GLY A 59 -0.41 5.41 -6.42
N ASP A 60 -0.05 6.51 -7.07
CA ASP A 60 0.71 7.61 -6.47
C ASP A 60 0.29 9.01 -6.92
N SER A 61 -0.82 9.12 -7.65
CA SER A 61 -1.34 10.37 -8.16
C SER A 61 -2.85 10.47 -7.92
N LEU A 62 -3.30 11.65 -7.52
CA LEU A 62 -4.70 11.96 -7.27
C LEU A 62 -5.05 13.39 -7.71
N GLU A 63 -6.33 13.66 -7.83
CA GLU A 63 -6.88 15.00 -7.98
C GLU A 63 -7.60 15.38 -6.68
N ALA A 64 -7.35 16.59 -6.18
CA ALA A 64 -7.96 17.12 -4.98
C ALA A 64 -8.37 18.57 -5.16
N GLU A 65 -9.40 19.00 -4.43
CA GLU A 65 -9.81 20.38 -4.33
C GLU A 65 -9.07 21.05 -3.16
N VAL A 66 -8.31 22.10 -3.46
CA VAL A 66 -7.62 22.97 -2.50
C VAL A 66 -8.10 24.40 -2.71
N ASP A 67 -8.64 25.03 -1.66
CA ASP A 67 -9.20 26.40 -1.71
C ASP A 67 -10.18 26.62 -2.89
N GLY A 68 -10.98 25.59 -3.21
CA GLY A 68 -11.98 25.63 -4.30
C GLY A 68 -11.42 25.43 -5.71
N ASN A 69 -10.17 24.99 -5.86
CA ASN A 69 -9.57 24.67 -7.16
C ASN A 69 -9.14 23.20 -7.22
N ASP A 70 -9.46 22.53 -8.32
CA ASP A 70 -8.96 21.19 -8.60
C ASP A 70 -7.46 21.25 -8.96
N VAL A 71 -6.66 20.47 -8.23
CA VAL A 71 -5.21 20.34 -8.44
C VAL A 71 -4.83 18.87 -8.53
N GLU A 72 -3.89 18.54 -9.40
CA GLU A 72 -3.26 17.23 -9.43
C GLU A 72 -2.12 17.16 -8.40
N VAL A 73 -2.06 16.06 -7.68
CA VAL A 73 -1.07 15.79 -6.63
C VAL A 73 -0.32 14.51 -6.96
N ARG A 74 1.02 14.60 -7.01
CA ARG A 74 1.93 13.46 -7.10
C ARG A 74 2.55 13.19 -5.73
N LEU A 75 2.43 11.95 -5.28
CA LEU A 75 2.94 11.53 -3.98
C LEU A 75 4.47 11.51 -3.99
N LEU A 76 5.08 12.25 -3.05
CA LEU A 76 6.52 12.27 -2.84
C LEU A 76 7.04 10.94 -2.28
N GLY A 77 8.22 10.54 -2.77
CA GLY A 77 8.99 9.42 -2.23
C GLY A 77 8.55 8.03 -2.70
N ILE A 78 7.53 7.93 -3.55
CA ILE A 78 7.02 6.65 -4.07
C ILE A 78 6.82 6.68 -5.57
N ASN A 79 6.90 5.53 -6.23
CA ASN A 79 6.53 5.37 -7.62
C ASN A 79 5.82 4.03 -7.83
N THR A 80 4.58 4.07 -8.30
CA THR A 80 3.74 2.90 -8.49
C THR A 80 3.67 2.51 -9.96
N PRO A 81 3.36 1.24 -10.28
CA PRO A 81 3.05 0.87 -11.65
C PRO A 81 1.87 1.70 -12.18
N GLU A 82 2.00 2.16 -13.41
CA GLU A 82 0.96 2.89 -14.11
C GLU A 82 -0.25 1.98 -14.39
N GLY A 83 -1.45 2.52 -14.60
CA GLY A 83 -2.67 1.71 -14.74
C GLY A 83 -2.63 0.64 -15.86
N TRP A 84 -1.84 0.87 -16.92
CA TRP A 84 -1.62 -0.08 -18.01
C TRP A 84 -0.54 -1.14 -17.75
N GLU A 85 0.17 -1.05 -16.63
CA GLU A 85 1.25 -1.95 -16.23
C GLU A 85 0.74 -3.06 -15.31
N CYS A 86 1.53 -4.13 -15.19
CA CYS A 86 1.23 -5.17 -14.24
C CYS A 86 1.20 -4.58 -12.82
N HIS A 87 0.12 -4.85 -12.09
CA HIS A 87 -0.17 -4.34 -10.74
C HIS A 87 -0.59 -2.88 -10.63
N GLY A 88 -0.78 -2.14 -11.73
CA GLY A 88 -1.26 -0.75 -11.69
C GLY A 88 -2.64 -0.62 -11.04
N ASP A 89 -3.61 -1.41 -11.48
CA ASP A 89 -4.96 -1.45 -10.88
C ASP A 89 -4.91 -1.79 -9.39
N ALA A 90 -4.08 -2.76 -9.01
CA ALA A 90 -3.95 -3.17 -7.60
C ALA A 90 -3.34 -2.06 -6.72
N ALA A 91 -2.36 -1.31 -7.23
CA ALA A 91 -1.80 -0.16 -6.52
C ALA A 91 -2.83 0.96 -6.37
N LYS A 92 -3.57 1.26 -7.45
CA LYS A 92 -4.67 2.23 -7.42
C LYS A 92 -5.76 1.83 -6.42
N GLU A 93 -6.22 0.59 -6.44
CA GLU A 93 -7.23 0.07 -5.51
C GLU A 93 -6.74 0.13 -4.05
N ALA A 94 -5.46 -0.17 -3.82
CA ALA A 94 -4.87 -0.04 -2.50
C ALA A 94 -4.86 1.41 -2.01
N PHE A 95 -4.53 2.37 -2.89
CA PHE A 95 -4.55 3.78 -2.53
C PHE A 95 -5.96 4.29 -2.25
N VAL A 96 -6.93 3.93 -3.10
CA VAL A 96 -8.36 4.20 -2.84
C VAL A 96 -8.80 3.61 -1.51
N GLY A 97 -8.38 2.39 -1.19
CA GLY A 97 -8.73 1.73 0.08
C GLY A 97 -8.12 2.37 1.33
N LEU A 98 -7.11 3.24 1.19
CA LEU A 98 -6.57 4.05 2.28
C LEU A 98 -7.37 5.33 2.53
N LEU A 99 -8.07 5.84 1.51
CA LEU A 99 -8.84 7.07 1.56
C LEU A 99 -10.25 6.77 2.09
N ALA A 100 -10.32 6.48 3.38
CA ALA A 100 -11.59 6.22 4.08
C ALA A 100 -12.50 7.46 4.14
N ASP A 101 -11.88 8.64 4.22
CA ASP A 101 -12.54 9.94 4.18
C ASP A 101 -12.10 10.71 2.93
N THR A 102 -12.94 11.65 2.52
CA THR A 102 -12.64 12.52 1.38
C THR A 102 -11.72 13.68 1.76
N GLU A 103 -11.50 13.97 3.04
CA GLU A 103 -10.64 15.08 3.46
C GLU A 103 -9.27 14.57 3.92
N VAL A 104 -8.20 15.16 3.39
CA VAL A 104 -6.81 14.83 3.74
C VAL A 104 -6.02 16.09 4.03
N THR A 105 -4.84 15.93 4.62
CA THR A 105 -3.84 17.00 4.72
C THR A 105 -2.71 16.75 3.72
N LEU A 106 -2.42 17.73 2.89
CA LEU A 106 -1.29 17.74 1.97
C LEU A 106 -0.13 18.51 2.61
N VAL A 107 1.05 17.90 2.63
CA VAL A 107 2.26 18.49 3.21
C VAL A 107 3.35 18.57 2.14
N ALA A 108 3.82 19.79 1.87
CA ALA A 108 4.91 20.04 0.93
C ALA A 108 6.29 19.71 1.55
N ASP A 109 7.24 19.37 0.69
CA ASP A 109 8.67 19.41 1.05
C ASP A 109 9.20 20.83 0.77
N PRO A 110 9.87 21.51 1.71
CA PRO A 110 10.39 22.86 1.47
C PRO A 110 11.36 22.98 0.29
N ALA A 111 11.96 21.89 -0.17
CA ALA A 111 12.87 21.87 -1.31
C ALA A 111 12.16 21.74 -2.66
N VAL A 112 10.93 21.21 -2.71
CA VAL A 112 10.20 20.92 -3.95
C VAL A 112 8.69 21.13 -3.77
N ASP A 113 8.08 21.92 -4.66
CA ASP A 113 6.65 22.20 -4.61
C ASP A 113 5.87 21.57 -5.76
N GLN A 114 6.38 21.69 -6.98
CA GLN A 114 5.71 21.23 -8.21
C GLN A 114 6.70 20.57 -9.17
N ASP A 115 6.19 19.67 -10.00
CA ASP A 115 6.95 19.11 -11.12
C ASP A 115 6.74 19.90 -12.43
N GLN A 116 7.38 19.43 -13.51
CA GLN A 116 7.30 20.06 -14.83
C GLN A 116 5.93 19.98 -15.52
N PHE A 117 4.98 19.25 -14.93
CA PHE A 117 3.61 19.09 -15.42
C PHE A 117 2.61 19.88 -14.55
N ASP A 118 3.11 20.78 -13.69
CA ASP A 118 2.34 21.61 -12.78
C ASP A 118 1.54 20.81 -11.73
N ARG A 119 1.96 19.57 -11.43
CA ARG A 119 1.39 18.77 -10.33
C ARG A 119 2.04 19.16 -9.02
N LEU A 120 1.24 19.27 -7.97
CA LEU A 120 1.76 19.46 -6.61
C LEU A 120 2.51 18.21 -6.14
N LEU A 121 3.68 18.41 -5.54
CA LEU A 121 4.48 17.36 -4.92
C LEU A 121 4.21 17.35 -3.42
N ARG A 122 3.52 16.31 -2.93
CA ARG A 122 3.04 16.27 -1.53
C ARG A 122 3.23 14.92 -0.86
N TYR A 123 3.37 14.97 0.46
CA TYR A 123 3.01 13.87 1.34
C TYR A 123 1.54 14.00 1.72
N VAL A 124 0.78 12.91 1.59
CA VAL A 124 -0.65 12.86 1.90
C VAL A 124 -0.84 12.20 3.26
N TYR A 125 -1.58 12.88 4.13
CA TYR A 125 -1.90 12.38 5.45
C TYR A 125 -3.40 12.31 5.71
N LEU A 126 -3.85 11.22 6.31
CA LEU A 126 -5.21 11.04 6.83
C LEU A 126 -5.12 10.60 8.29
N ASP A 127 -5.75 11.35 9.21
CA ASP A 127 -5.72 11.10 10.65
C ASP A 127 -4.30 10.85 11.22
N GLY A 128 -3.34 11.67 10.78
CA GLY A 128 -1.93 11.53 11.17
C GLY A 128 -1.16 10.37 10.52
N THR A 129 -1.81 9.56 9.66
CA THR A 129 -1.17 8.48 8.91
C THR A 129 -0.62 8.99 7.58
N ASN A 130 0.68 8.81 7.34
CA ASN A 130 1.31 9.10 6.05
C ASN A 130 0.93 8.03 5.03
N LEU A 131 0.08 8.36 4.06
CA LEU A 131 -0.42 7.40 3.07
C LEU A 131 0.67 7.00 2.06
N ASN A 132 1.62 7.89 1.76
CA ASN A 132 2.76 7.56 0.90
C ASN A 132 3.57 6.40 1.51
N ALA A 133 3.92 6.52 2.79
CA ALA A 133 4.66 5.48 3.50
C ALA A 133 3.84 4.19 3.66
N GLU A 134 2.53 4.32 3.83
CA GLU A 134 1.62 3.19 3.95
C GLU A 134 1.53 2.37 2.65
N MET A 135 1.57 3.03 1.48
CA MET A 135 1.63 2.36 0.17
C MET A 135 2.90 1.49 0.03
N VAL A 136 4.06 2.01 0.43
CA VAL A 136 5.32 1.25 0.47
C VAL A 136 5.22 0.09 1.46
N ARG A 137 4.71 0.35 2.67
CA ARG A 137 4.58 -0.67 3.72
C ARG A 137 3.71 -1.86 3.29
N ARG A 138 2.71 -1.61 2.44
CA ARG A 138 1.81 -2.63 1.89
C ARG A 138 2.35 -3.29 0.60
N GLY A 139 3.46 -2.80 0.05
CA GLY A 139 4.08 -3.35 -1.16
C GLY A 139 3.40 -2.93 -2.46
N HIS A 140 2.79 -1.74 -2.48
CA HIS A 140 2.15 -1.17 -3.66
C HIS A 140 2.99 -0.06 -4.32
N ALA A 141 4.15 0.25 -3.76
CA ALA A 141 5.11 1.25 -4.20
C ALA A 141 6.56 0.79 -3.95
#